data_AF-A0A1I3LD00-F1
#
_entry.id   AF-A0A1I3LD00-F1
#
_cell.length_a   1.000
_cell.length_b   1.000
_cell.length_c   1.000
_cell.angle_alpha   90.00
_cell.angle_beta   90.00
_cell.angle_gamma   90.00
#
_symmetry.space_group_name_H-M   'P 1'
#
loop_
_entity.id
_entity.type
_entity.pdbx_description
1 polymer ?
#
loop_
_entity_poly.entity_id
_entity_poly.type
_entity_poly.pdbx_seq_one_letter_code
_entity_poly.pdbx_strand_id
1 'polypeptide(L)' 'MLLIRADDDVRDHVQELLDAGYGYSVVDEPWPDEQFDVTAFQEMFRDWGWSGRLGAKPAWM' A
#
# COMPACT_ATOMS: atom_id res chain seq x y z
N MET A 1 -10.83 -11.56 -3.62
CA MET A 1 -9.64 -10.78 -3.22
C MET A 1 -9.84 -10.39 -1.76
N LEU A 2 -8.98 -10.90 -0.87
CA LEU A 2 -9.02 -10.60 0.57
C LEU A 2 -8.11 -9.41 0.87
N LEU A 3 -8.56 -8.52 1.75
CA LEU A 3 -7.81 -7.34 2.17
C LEU A 3 -7.51 -7.49 3.66
N ILE A 4 -6.23 -7.61 3.98
CA ILE A 4 -5.74 -7.98 5.32
C ILE A 4 -4.88 -6.83 5.84
N ARG A 5 -5.02 -6.49 7.12
CA ARG A 5 -4.37 -5.31 7.70
C ARG A 5 -2.93 -5.53 8.15
N ALA A 6 -2.53 -6.75 8.44
CA ALA A 6 -1.19 -7.06 8.90
C ALA A 6 -0.71 -8.33 8.21
N ASP A 7 0.58 -8.37 7.86
CA ASP A 7 1.17 -9.57 7.27
C ASP A 7 1.12 -10.74 8.27
N ASP A 8 1.25 -10.44 9.56
CA ASP A 8 1.20 -11.43 10.63
C ASP A 8 -0.14 -12.20 10.69
N ASP A 9 -1.25 -11.57 10.28
CA ASP A 9 -2.58 -12.21 10.28
C ASP A 9 -2.73 -13.27 9.17
N VAL A 10 -1.92 -13.20 8.12
CA VAL A 10 -2.03 -14.08 6.95
C VAL A 10 -0.86 -15.05 6.81
N ARG A 11 0.29 -14.77 7.42
CA ARG A 11 1.56 -15.48 7.21
C ARG A 11 1.43 -17.00 7.31
N ASP A 12 0.69 -17.49 8.30
CA ASP A 12 0.52 -18.93 8.54
C ASP A 12 -0.56 -19.58 7.66
N HIS A 13 -1.41 -18.78 7.01
CA HIS A 13 -2.55 -19.24 6.21
C HIS A 13 -2.40 -19.00 4.71
N VAL A 14 -1.25 -18.47 4.25
CA VAL A 14 -1.01 -18.15 2.84
C VAL A 14 -1.30 -19.35 1.93
N GLN A 15 -0.78 -20.53 2.27
CA GLN A 15 -0.94 -21.72 1.43
C GLN A 15 -2.40 -22.17 1.37
N GLU A 16 -3.12 -22.14 2.50
CA GLU A 16 -4.54 -22.50 2.56
C GLU A 16 -5.40 -21.56 1.70
N LEU A 17 -5.09 -20.26 1.72
CA LEU A 17 -5.79 -19.26 0.92
C LEU A 17 -5.54 -19.46 -0.58
N LEU A 18 -4.30 -19.75 -0.97
CA LEU A 18 -3.94 -20.02 -2.36
C LEU A 18 -4.58 -21.32 -2.87
N ASP A 19 -4.55 -22.39 -2.07
CA ASP A 19 -5.14 -23.70 -2.41
C ASP A 19 -6.67 -23.61 -2.53
N ALA A 20 -7.31 -22.74 -1.74
CA ALA A 20 -8.72 -22.42 -1.85
C ALA A 20 -9.06 -21.48 -3.03
N GLY A 21 -8.05 -20.99 -3.77
CA GLY A 21 -8.21 -20.14 -4.94
C GLY A 21 -8.44 -18.65 -4.62
N TYR A 22 -8.14 -18.21 -3.40
CA TYR A 22 -8.23 -16.80 -3.03
C TYR A 22 -6.93 -16.06 -3.33
N GLY A 23 -7.04 -14.91 -4.00
CA GLY A 23 -6.00 -13.87 -3.96
C GLY A 23 -6.16 -12.98 -2.73
N TYR A 24 -5.05 -12.58 -2.11
CA TYR A 24 -5.03 -11.64 -0.97
C TYR A 24 -4.08 -10.46 -1.22
N SER A 25 -4.29 -9.38 -0.49
CA SER A 25 -3.41 -8.23 -0.44
C SER A 25 -3.33 -7.73 0.99
N VAL A 26 -2.12 -7.40 1.43
CA VAL A 26 -1.86 -6.88 2.77
C VAL A 26 -1.67 -5.37 2.68
N VAL A 27 -2.35 -4.63 3.56
CA VAL A 27 -2.21 -3.18 3.71
C VAL A 27 -1.85 -2.93 5.17
N ASP A 28 -0.56 -2.77 5.43
CA ASP A 28 0.00 -2.56 6.76
C ASP A 28 0.46 -1.11 6.95
N GLU A 29 0.73 -0.71 8.20
CA GLU A 29 1.34 0.57 8.50
C GLU A 29 2.79 0.60 7.97
N PRO A 30 3.23 1.75 7.41
CA PRO A 30 4.60 1.88 6.94
C PRO A 30 5.59 1.67 8.09
N TRP A 31 6.69 0.99 7.81
CA TRP A 31 7.67 0.71 8.86
C TRP A 31 8.36 1.99 9.34
N PRO A 32 8.81 2.06 10.60
CA PRO A 32 9.50 3.25 11.13
C PRO A 32 10.73 3.66 10.32
N ASP A 33 11.38 2.69 9.67
CA ASP A 33 12.58 2.85 8.85
C ASP A 33 12.25 2.92 7.34
N GLU A 34 10.97 2.86 6.98
CA GLU A 34 10.54 2.99 5.59
C GLU A 34 10.74 4.45 5.17
N GLN A 35 11.68 4.66 4.25
CA GLN A 35 11.99 6.00 3.78
C GLN A 35 10.81 6.51 2.97
N PHE A 36 10.15 7.55 3.47
CA PHE A 36 9.09 8.26 2.75
C PHE A 36 9.68 8.93 1.51
N ASP A 37 9.53 8.27 0.35
CA ASP A 37 10.00 8.79 -0.93
C ASP A 37 8.93 9.65 -1.60
N VAL A 38 9.00 10.95 -1.32
CA VAL A 38 8.14 11.97 -1.93
C VAL A 38 8.18 11.92 -3.47
N THR A 39 9.32 11.58 -4.07
CA THR A 39 9.46 11.52 -5.53
C THR A 39 8.70 10.34 -6.11
N ALA A 40 8.77 9.16 -5.49
CA ALA A 40 7.98 8.00 -5.89
C ALA A 40 6.46 8.29 -5.85
N PHE A 41 6.00 9.00 -4.81
CA PHE A 41 4.60 9.44 -4.73
C PHE A 41 4.25 10.47 -5.82
N GLN A 42 5.13 11.45 -6.08
CA GLN A 42 4.91 12.43 -7.14
C GLN A 42 4.79 11.79 -8.53
N GLU A 43 5.62 10.80 -8.84
CA GLU A 43 5.56 10.05 -10.10
C GLU A 43 4.25 9.27 -10.21
N MET A 44 3.88 8.52 -9.17
CA MET A 44 2.62 7.78 -9.13
C MET A 44 1.40 8.72 -9.30
N PHE A 45 1.40 9.87 -8.62
CA PHE A 45 0.31 10.83 -8.73
C PHE A 45 0.26 11.52 -10.09
N ARG A 46 1.42 11.80 -10.69
CA ARG A 46 1.50 12.32 -12.06
C ARG A 46 0.95 11.33 -13.06
N ASP A 47 1.24 10.04 -12.90
CA ASP A 47 0.71 8.95 -13.72
C ASP A 47 -0.82 8.82 -13.56
N TRP A 48 -1.34 9.11 -12.37
CA TRP A 48 -2.78 9.19 -12.11
C TRP A 48 -3.42 10.51 -12.60
N GLY A 49 -2.67 11.37 -13.29
CA GLY A 49 -3.14 12.63 -13.86
C GLY A 49 -3.23 13.79 -12.87
N TRP A 50 -2.68 13.63 -11.66
CA TRP A 50 -2.66 14.71 -10.67
C TRP A 50 -1.51 15.68 -10.96
N SER A 51 -1.87 16.95 -11.15
CA SER A 51 -0.95 18.07 -11.42
C SER A 51 -0.93 19.11 -10.28
N GLY A 52 -1.24 18.69 -9.04
CA GLY A 52 -1.37 19.57 -7.89
C GLY A 52 -0.07 20.33 -7.59
N ARG A 53 -0.19 21.63 -7.29
CA ARG A 53 0.94 22.43 -6.78
C ARG A 53 1.43 21.82 -5.47
N LEU A 54 2.74 21.73 -5.27
CA LEU A 54 3.36 21.18 -4.05
C LEU A 54 2.81 21.78 -2.74
N GLY A 55 2.40 23.05 -2.75
CA GLY A 55 1.77 23.72 -1.61
C GLY A 55 0.30 23.37 -1.34
N ALA A 56 -0.32 22.53 -2.19
CA ALA A 56 -1.69 22.03 -2.04
C ALA A 56 -1.71 20.54 -1.64
N LYS A 57 -0.64 20.06 -0.99
CA LYS A 57 -0.57 18.72 -0.43
C LYS A 57 -1.74 18.51 0.55
N PRO A 58 -2.54 17.43 0.41
CA PRO A 58 -3.57 17.12 1.38
C PRO A 58 -2.97 16.82 2.74
N ALA A 59 -3.63 17.23 3.82
CA ALA A 59 -3.12 17.05 5.19
C ALA A 59 -2.99 15.59 5.64
N TRP A 60 -3.58 14.65 4.90
CA TRP A 60 -3.50 13.21 5.15
C TRP A 60 -2.30 12.53 4.48
N MET A 61 -1.52 13.28 3.69
CA MET A 61 -0.28 12.84 3.07
C MET A 61 0.91 13.50 3.75
#